data_AF-A0AAV8ZQB9-F1
#
_entry.id   AF-A0AAV8ZQB9-F1
#
_cell.length_a   1.000
_cell.length_b   1.000
_cell.length_c   1.000
_cell.angle_alpha   90.00
_cell.angle_beta   90.00
_cell.angle_gamma   90.00
#
_symmetry.space_group_name_H-M   'P 1'
#
loop_
_entity.id
_entity.type
_entity.pdbx_description
1 polymer ?
#
loop_
_entity_poly.entity_id
_entity_poly.type
_entity_poly.pdbx_seq_one_letter_code
_entity_poly.pdbx_strand_id
1 'polypeptide(L)' 'MKWFHGHLSGKEAEKLILDRGKNGSFLVRESQSKPGDFVLSVRTDDKVTHVMIRCTPVS' A
#
# COMPACT_ATOMS: atom_id res chain seq x y z
N MET A 1 -12.13 -5.28 3.39
CA MET A 1 -11.30 -4.16 3.89
C MET A 1 -11.53 -2.95 3.00
N LYS A 2 -11.39 -1.73 3.54
CA LYS A 2 -11.28 -0.55 2.67
C LYS A 2 -9.99 -0.67 1.85
N TRP A 3 -10.01 -0.19 0.62
CA TRP A 3 -8.87 -0.31 -0.30
C TRP A 3 -7.92 0.89 -0.21
N PHE A 4 -8.40 2.07 0.20
CA PHE A 4 -7.57 3.25 0.42
C PHE A 4 -7.49 3.61 1.90
N HIS A 5 -6.27 3.89 2.38
CA HIS A 5 -5.99 4.17 3.79
C HIS A 5 -5.25 5.49 4.03
N GLY A 6 -5.04 6.31 2.98
CA GLY A 6 -4.38 7.61 3.11
C GLY A 6 -3.01 7.49 3.79
N HIS A 7 -2.80 8.25 4.87
CA HIS A 7 -1.57 8.27 5.65
C HIS A 7 -1.40 6.99 6.50
N LEU A 8 -1.07 5.88 5.86
CA LEU A 8 -0.74 4.61 6.50
C LEU A 8 0.74 4.27 6.22
N SER A 9 1.48 3.82 7.23
CA SER A 9 2.86 3.39 7.03
C SER A 9 2.95 2.02 6.32
N GLY A 10 4.12 1.70 5.79
CA GLY A 10 4.38 0.37 5.22
C GLY A 10 4.16 -0.76 6.23
N LYS A 11 4.69 -0.61 7.45
CA LYS A 11 4.56 -1.61 8.52
C LYS A 11 3.11 -1.81 8.97
N GLU A 12 2.33 -0.74 9.08
CA GLU A 12 0.91 -0.86 9.42
C GLU A 12 0.12 -1.54 8.29
N ALA A 13 0.47 -1.24 7.03
CA ALA A 13 -0.12 -1.91 5.88
C ALA A 13 0.19 -3.40 5.84
N GLU A 14 1.45 -3.79 6.11
CA GLU A 14 1.88 -5.19 6.23
C GLU A 14 1.06 -5.92 7.29
N LYS A 15 1.04 -5.38 8.51
CA LYS A 15 0.28 -5.96 9.63
C LYS A 15 -1.20 -6.12 9.27
N LEU A 16 -1.83 -5.08 8.74
CA LEU A 16 -3.25 -5.11 8.42
C LEU A 16 -3.58 -6.17 7.35
N ILE A 17 -2.78 -6.25 6.29
CA ILE A 17 -2.98 -7.21 5.20
C ILE A 17 -2.69 -8.65 5.64
N LEU A 18 -1.68 -8.88 6.47
CA LEU A 18 -1.35 -10.22 6.96
C LEU A 18 -2.38 -10.71 7.96
N ASP A 19 -2.85 -9.83 8.86
CA ASP A 19 -3.82 -10.19 9.91
C ASP A 19 -5.24 -10.41 9.37
N ARG A 20 -5.65 -9.62 8.36
CA ARG A 20 -7.06 -9.57 7.93
C ARG A 20 -7.29 -9.87 6.45
N GLY A 21 -6.23 -9.88 5.65
CA GLY A 21 -6.28 -10.13 4.22
C GLY A 21 -6.04 -11.61 3.90
N LYS A 22 -6.41 -12.01 2.68
CA LYS A 22 -6.03 -13.29 2.05
C LYS A 22 -5.01 -13.04 0.95
N ASN A 23 -4.41 -14.10 0.41
CA ASN A 23 -3.53 -13.98 -0.77
C ASN A 23 -4.20 -13.15 -1.88
N GLY A 24 -3.46 -12.21 -2.48
CA GLY A 24 -3.98 -11.23 -3.45
C GLY A 24 -4.73 -10.04 -2.86
N SER A 25 -4.92 -9.96 -1.53
CA SER A 25 -5.48 -8.75 -0.89
C SER A 25 -4.51 -7.58 -1.04
N PHE A 26 -5.05 -6.39 -1.20
CA PHE A 26 -4.26 -5.19 -1.39
C PHE A 26 -4.87 -3.98 -0.68
N LEU A 27 -4.03 -2.96 -0.52
CA LEU A 27 -4.46 -1.61 -0.17
C LEU A 27 -3.54 -0.56 -0.79
N VAL A 28 -4.06 0.65 -0.94
CA VAL A 28 -3.34 1.83 -1.39
C VAL A 28 -3.20 2.79 -0.22
N ARG A 29 -1.99 3.36 -0.08
CA ARG A 29 -1.62 4.34 0.94
C ARG A 29 -0.81 5.46 0.30
N GLU A 30 -0.75 6.61 0.95
CA GLU A 30 0.15 7.70 0.57
C GLU A 30 1.61 7.31 0.82
N SER A 31 2.50 7.80 -0.04
CA SER A 31 3.93 7.62 0.15
C SER A 31 4.45 8.58 1.22
N GLN A 32 4.93 8.02 2.34
CA GLN A 32 5.58 8.81 3.39
C GLN A 32 6.99 9.29 2.98
N SER A 33 7.68 8.57 2.09
CA SER A 33 9.02 8.94 1.62
C SER A 33 9.00 9.95 0.48
N LYS A 34 7.89 10.02 -0.27
CA LYS A 34 7.72 10.95 -1.39
C LYS A 34 6.30 11.49 -1.42
N PRO A 35 6.02 12.59 -0.69
CA PRO A 35 4.69 13.20 -0.66
C PRO A 35 4.14 13.48 -2.06
N GLY A 36 2.86 13.19 -2.27
CA GLY A 36 2.19 13.30 -3.57
C GLY A 36 2.19 12.00 -4.39
N ASP A 37 3.10 11.05 -4.10
CA ASP A 37 3.05 9.70 -4.66
C ASP A 37 2.21 8.76 -3.78
N PHE A 38 1.82 7.63 -4.35
CA PHE A 38 1.08 6.57 -3.65
C PHE A 38 1.86 5.26 -3.63
N VAL A 39 1.44 4.32 -2.78
CA VAL A 39 2.00 2.98 -2.70
C VAL A 39 0.86 1.97 -2.70
N LEU A 40 0.92 1.02 -3.64
CA LEU A 40 0.10 -0.18 -3.64
C LEU A 40 0.81 -1.27 -2.85
N SER A 41 0.18 -1.76 -1.77
CA SER A 41 0.70 -2.84 -0.94
C SER A 41 -0.13 -4.10 -1.21
N VAL A 42 0.49 -5.19 -1.64
CA VAL A 42 -0.19 -6.43 -2.10
C VAL A 42 0.33 -7.63 -1.33
N ARG A 43 -0.57 -8.47 -0.83
CA ARG A 43 -0.23 -9.78 -0.25
C ARG A 43 0.07 -10.80 -1.34
N THR A 44 1.22 -11.44 -1.26
CA THR A 44 1.58 -12.64 -2.01
C THR A 44 2.00 -13.70 -1.01
N ASP A 45 1.09 -14.65 -0.77
CA ASP A 45 1.17 -15.65 0.29
C ASP A 45 1.41 -15.00 1.65
N ASP A 46 2.54 -15.25 2.30
CA ASP A 46 2.87 -14.67 3.62
C ASP A 46 3.81 -13.47 3.54
N LYS A 47 3.90 -12.85 2.36
CA LYS A 47 4.69 -11.64 2.13
C LYS A 47 3.82 -10.51 1.61
N VAL A 48 4.26 -9.30 1.85
CA VAL A 48 3.63 -8.10 1.30
C VAL A 48 4.65 -7.38 0.42
N THR A 49 4.25 -7.08 -0.80
CA THR A 49 5.05 -6.33 -1.77
C THR A 49 4.51 -4.91 -1.85
N HIS A 50 5.42 -3.92 -1.85
CA HIS A 50 5.07 -2.51 -1.98
C HIS A 50 5.51 -1.98 -3.36
N VAL A 51 4.55 -1.52 -4.14
CA VAL A 51 4.78 -0.94 -5.48
C VAL A 51 4.50 0.55 -5.44
N MET A 52 5.49 1.37 -5.79
CA MET A 52 5.35 2.82 -5.85
C MET A 52 4.55 3.24 -7.09
N ILE A 53 3.53 4.08 -6.90
CA ILE A 53 2.75 4.72 -7.95
C ILE A 53 3.15 6.19 -7.96
N ARG A 54 3.86 6.60 -9.02
CA ARG A 54 4.32 7.98 -9.16
C ARG A 54 3.22 8.84 -9.79
N CYS A 55 2.82 9.90 -9.11
CA CYS A 55 1.94 10.91 -9.68
C CYS A 55 2.80 12.05 -10.22
N THR A 56 3.27 11.90 -11.46
CA THR A 56 3.96 12.98 -12.17
C THR A 56 2.92 13.87 -12.86
N PRO A 57 2.88 15.18 -12.57
CA PRO A 57 2.10 16.11 -13.37
C PRO A 57 2.57 16.03 -14.83
N VAL A 58 1.63 15.90 -15.76
CA VAL A 58 1.92 16.09 -17.18
C VAL A 58 1.99 17.60 -17.40
N SER A 59 3.16 18.08 -17.80
CA SER A 59 3.42 19.50 -18.12
C SER A 59 2.65 19.96 -19.35
#